data_AF-A0A820R9W7-F1
#
_entry.id   AF-A0A820R9W7-F1
#
_cell.length_a   1.000
_cell.length_b   1.000
_cell.length_c   1.000
_cell.angle_alpha   90.00
_cell.angle_beta   90.00
_cell.angle_gamma   90.00
#
_symmetry.space_group_name_H-M   'P 1'
#
loop_
_entity.id
_entity.type
_entity.pdbx_description
1 polymer ?
#
loop_
_entity_poly.entity_id
_entity_poly.type
_entity_poly.pdbx_seq_one_letter_code
_entity_poly.pdbx_strand_id
1 'polypeptide(L)'
;MNECNDVFRYLQGDNVTKDWSGSLSNVVYRYGGILRDSAKIEVRTYNRLERKDTYNVIGILKGEIEPDRYIVFGNHRDAWSLGALDPSSGT
;
A
#
# COMPACT_ATOMS: atom_id res chain seq x y z
N MET A 1 3.88 -11.92 -5.40
CA MET A 1 2.86 -12.94 -5.06
C MET A 1 3.40 -14.35 -4.93
N ASN A 2 4.54 -14.70 -5.54
CA ASN A 2 5.09 -16.08 -5.44
C ASN A 2 5.40 -16.49 -3.99
N GLU A 3 6.06 -15.63 -3.21
CA GLU A 3 6.36 -15.91 -1.79
C GLU A 3 5.09 -16.04 -0.92
N CYS A 4 4.02 -15.33 -1.30
CA CYS A 4 2.73 -15.43 -0.64
C CYS A 4 2.12 -16.83 -0.82
N ASN A 5 2.29 -17.46 -2.00
CA ASN A 5 1.86 -18.84 -2.22
C ASN A 5 2.52 -19.80 -1.25
N ASP A 6 3.82 -19.62 -1.01
CA ASP A 6 4.58 -20.51 -0.14
C ASP A 6 4.08 -20.41 1.29
N VAL A 7 3.81 -19.19 1.80
CA VAL A 7 3.18 -19.02 3.11
C VAL A 7 1.78 -19.64 3.16
N PHE A 8 0.94 -19.38 2.17
CA PHE A 8 -0.46 -19.81 2.18
C PHE A 8 -0.63 -21.33 2.05
N ARG A 9 0.32 -22.04 1.44
CA ARG A 9 0.31 -23.51 1.37
C ARG A 9 0.51 -24.18 2.73
N TYR A 10 1.16 -23.50 3.66
CA TYR A 10 1.37 -24.01 5.01
C TYR A 10 0.17 -23.73 5.92
N LEU A 11 -0.67 -22.73 5.63
CA LEU A 11 -1.89 -22.46 6.41
C LEU A 11 -2.76 -23.72 6.47
N GLN A 12 -3.16 -24.10 7.68
CA GLN A 12 -4.15 -25.15 7.95
C GLN A 12 -5.46 -24.53 8.45
N GLY A 13 -6.34 -25.34 9.04
CA GLY A 13 -7.66 -24.91 9.47
C GLY A 13 -8.70 -24.97 8.37
N ASP A 14 -9.89 -24.44 8.69
CA ASP A 14 -11.04 -24.49 7.80
C ASP A 14 -10.81 -23.68 6.52
N ASN A 15 -11.44 -24.14 5.45
CA ASN A 15 -11.47 -23.38 4.21
C ASN A 15 -12.16 -22.04 4.44
N VAL A 16 -11.63 -20.99 3.82
CA VAL A 16 -12.30 -19.68 3.84
C VAL A 16 -13.61 -19.71 3.05
N THR A 17 -14.49 -18.74 3.28
CA THR A 17 -15.67 -18.57 2.42
C THR A 17 -15.26 -18.17 1.01
N LYS A 18 -16.16 -18.37 0.03
CA LYS A 18 -15.89 -18.05 -1.37
C LYS A 18 -15.43 -16.60 -1.57
N ASP A 19 -16.04 -15.67 -0.84
CA ASP A 19 -15.75 -14.23 -0.95
C ASP A 19 -14.36 -13.85 -0.41
N TRP A 20 -13.74 -14.74 0.39
CA TRP A 20 -12.40 -14.56 0.95
C TRP A 20 -11.31 -15.32 0.17
N SER A 21 -11.69 -16.16 -0.79
CA SER A 21 -10.72 -16.85 -1.66
C SER A 21 -10.20 -15.89 -2.72
N GLY A 22 -8.88 -15.71 -2.79
CA GLY A 22 -8.24 -14.96 -3.87
C GLY A 22 -7.87 -15.82 -5.07
N SER A 23 -7.01 -15.27 -5.94
CA SER A 23 -6.62 -15.87 -7.23
C SER A 23 -5.22 -16.50 -7.23
N LEU A 24 -4.67 -16.85 -6.07
CA LEU A 24 -3.38 -17.53 -5.98
C LEU A 24 -3.46 -18.94 -6.56
N SER A 25 -2.54 -19.25 -7.49
CA SER A 25 -2.50 -20.56 -8.14
C SER A 25 -1.96 -21.64 -7.19
N ASN A 26 -2.59 -22.82 -7.24
CA ASN A 26 -2.18 -23.99 -6.45
C ASN A 26 -2.15 -23.74 -4.93
N VAL A 27 -3.14 -23.01 -4.43
CA VAL A 27 -3.36 -22.69 -3.01
C VAL A 27 -4.82 -22.95 -2.66
N VAL A 28 -5.06 -23.65 -1.54
CA VAL A 28 -6.38 -23.67 -0.89
C VAL A 28 -6.32 -22.62 0.21
N TYR A 29 -7.14 -21.58 0.09
CA TYR A 29 -7.21 -20.53 1.10
C TYR A 29 -7.88 -21.08 2.36
N ARG A 30 -7.17 -20.97 3.49
CA ARG A 30 -7.62 -21.44 4.80
C ARG A 30 -7.46 -20.32 5.83
N TYR A 31 -8.30 -20.33 6.86
CA TYR A 31 -8.25 -19.31 7.92
C TYR A 31 -6.95 -19.37 8.75
N GLY A 32 -6.20 -20.47 8.70
CA GLY A 32 -4.94 -20.60 9.43
C GLY A 32 -5.15 -20.96 10.89
N GLY A 33 -4.32 -20.39 11.76
CA GLY A 33 -4.23 -20.72 13.19
C GLY A 33 -3.16 -21.77 13.50
N ILE A 34 -3.00 -22.76 12.62
CA ILE A 34 -1.92 -23.75 12.66
C ILE A 34 -1.24 -23.77 11.30
N LEU A 35 0.08 -23.95 11.30
CA LEU A 35 0.86 -24.20 10.09
C LEU A 35 1.20 -25.69 9.97
N ARG A 36 1.25 -26.19 8.74
CA ARG A 36 1.67 -27.55 8.43
C ARG A 36 3.05 -27.83 9.02
N ASP A 37 3.29 -29.07 9.42
CA ASP A 37 4.58 -29.56 9.93
C ASP A 37 5.10 -28.78 11.16
N SER A 38 4.17 -28.17 11.92
CA SER A 38 4.51 -27.28 13.06
C SER A 38 5.44 -26.13 12.67
N ALA A 39 5.41 -25.71 11.40
CA ALA A 39 6.19 -24.59 10.91
C ALA A 39 5.85 -23.30 11.68
N LYS A 40 6.79 -22.36 11.67
CA LYS A 40 6.62 -21.03 12.26
C LYS A 40 7.07 -19.98 11.26
N ILE A 41 6.39 -18.85 11.24
CA ILE A 41 6.77 -17.69 10.44
C ILE A 41 7.43 -16.69 11.39
N GLU A 42 8.66 -16.31 11.07
CA GLU A 42 9.36 -15.23 11.77
C GLU A 42 9.40 -13.99 10.87
N VAL A 43 8.93 -12.86 11.41
CA VAL A 43 8.97 -11.57 10.71
C VAL A 43 9.96 -10.67 11.44
N ARG A 44 11.02 -10.24 10.75
CA ARG A 44 12.01 -9.30 11.28
C ARG A 44 11.93 -7.99 10.51
N THR A 45 11.82 -6.87 11.22
CA THR A 45 11.76 -5.53 10.62
C THR A 45 12.80 -4.62 11.29
N TYR A 46 13.35 -3.69 10.51
CA TYR A 46 14.40 -2.76 10.97
C TYR A 46 14.09 -1.32 10.54
N ASN A 47 12.81 -0.98 10.45
CA ASN A 47 12.37 0.36 10.08
C ASN A 47 12.71 1.34 11.21
N ARG A 48 12.98 2.61 10.85
CA ARG A 48 13.35 3.67 11.80
C ARG A 48 12.49 4.91 11.60
N LEU A 49 12.25 5.61 12.69
CA LEU A 49 11.69 6.96 12.65
C LEU A 49 12.83 7.94 12.42
N GLU A 50 12.68 8.80 11.42
CA GLU A 50 13.68 9.79 11.06
C GLU A 50 12.99 11.09 10.67
N ARG A 51 13.48 12.22 11.20
CA ARG A 51 12.99 13.53 10.80
C ARG A 51 13.62 13.91 9.47
N LYS A 52 12.78 14.29 8.50
CA LYS A 52 13.19 14.80 7.19
C LYS A 52 12.41 16.06 6.87
N ASP A 53 13.06 16.96 6.14
CA ASP A 53 12.39 18.11 5.57
C ASP A 53 11.57 17.66 4.35
N THR A 54 10.36 18.20 4.22
CA THR A 54 9.50 18.02 3.07
C THR A 54 9.14 19.39 2.50
N TYR A 55 8.92 19.45 1.19
CA TYR A 55 8.77 20.72 0.49
C TYR A 55 7.50 20.73 -0.35
N ASN A 56 6.68 21.76 -0.13
CA ASN A 56 5.54 22.10 -0.98
C ASN A 56 5.91 23.24 -1.92
N VAL A 57 5.35 23.24 -3.12
CA VAL A 57 5.44 24.35 -4.08
C VAL A 57 4.07 25.00 -4.18
N ILE A 58 4.01 26.32 -3.94
CA ILE A 58 2.76 27.09 -3.97
C ILE A 58 2.91 28.22 -4.98
N GLY A 59 2.06 28.22 -6.01
CA GLY A 59 1.91 29.32 -6.96
C GLY A 59 0.56 30.02 -6.76
N ILE A 60 0.50 31.33 -7.01
CA ILE A 60 -0.71 32.13 -6.83
C ILE A 60 -0.97 32.97 -8.08
N LEU A 61 -2.19 32.84 -8.62
CA LEU A 61 -2.76 33.79 -9.58
C LEU A 61 -3.75 34.67 -8.83
N LYS A 62 -3.47 35.97 -8.71
CA LYS A 62 -4.29 36.89 -7.92
C LYS A 62 -5.54 37.28 -8.72
N GLY A 63 -6.72 37.09 -8.14
CA GLY A 63 -7.99 37.53 -8.72
C GLY A 63 -8.06 39.04 -8.85
N GLU A 64 -8.71 39.54 -9.90
CA GLU A 64 -8.83 40.98 -10.15
C GLU A 64 -9.89 41.64 -9.26
N ILE A 65 -11.06 41.00 -9.09
CA ILE A 65 -12.21 41.55 -8.36
C ILE A 65 -12.17 41.15 -6.87
N GLU A 66 -12.02 39.85 -6.58
CA GLU A 66 -12.02 39.29 -5.23
C GLU A 66 -10.67 38.59 -4.92
N PRO A 67 -9.55 39.33 -4.81
CA PRO A 67 -8.22 38.74 -4.58
C PRO A 67 -8.04 38.00 -3.26
N ASP A 68 -9.00 38.12 -2.33
CA ASP A 68 -9.06 37.48 -1.02
C ASP A 68 -9.93 36.20 -0.99
N ARG A 69 -10.56 35.84 -2.12
CA ARG A 69 -11.28 34.57 -2.31
C ARG A 69 -10.40 33.57 -3.07
N TYR A 70 -10.19 32.40 -2.50
CA TYR A 70 -9.27 31.41 -3.06
C TYR A 70 -10.01 30.20 -3.66
N ILE A 71 -9.58 29.81 -4.86
CA ILE A 71 -9.77 28.45 -5.38
C ILE A 71 -8.43 27.75 -5.27
N VAL A 72 -8.38 26.62 -4.58
CA VAL A 72 -7.15 25.84 -4.37
C VAL A 72 -7.21 24.59 -5.22
N PHE A 73 -6.19 24.38 -6.05
CA PHE A 73 -5.98 23.15 -6.81
C PHE A 73 -4.55 22.65 -6.55
N GLY A 74 -4.38 21.34 -6.38
CA GLY A 74 -3.08 20.76 -6.05
C GLY A 74 -2.99 19.28 -6.34
N ASN A 75 -1.75 18.80 -6.41
CA ASN A 75 -1.36 17.42 -6.58
C ASN A 75 -0.11 17.15 -5.72
N HIS A 76 0.04 15.95 -5.15
CA HIS A 76 1.27 15.60 -4.43
C HIS A 76 2.37 15.22 -5.41
N ARG A 77 3.64 15.32 -5.01
CA ARG A 77 4.78 15.07 -5.90
C ARG A 77 5.61 13.86 -5.48
N ASP A 78 5.61 13.54 -4.19
CA ASP A 78 6.35 12.42 -3.64
C ASP A 78 5.70 11.08 -4.01
N ALA A 79 6.54 10.07 -4.18
CA ALA A 79 6.14 8.73 -4.60
C ALA A 79 6.95 7.67 -3.85
N TRP A 80 6.37 6.47 -3.71
CA TRP A 80 7.06 5.31 -3.14
C TRP A 80 8.24 4.81 -3.99
N SER A 81 8.14 4.98 -5.31
CA SER A 81 9.15 4.55 -6.29
C SER A 81 9.17 5.56 -7.45
N LEU A 82 9.14 5.12 -8.71
CA LEU A 82 9.15 6.02 -9.88
C LEU A 82 7.89 6.89 -10.00
N GLY A 83 6.76 6.46 -9.43
CA GLY A 83 5.56 7.29 -9.31
C GLY A 83 4.83 7.61 -10.61
N ALA A 84 5.08 6.88 -11.70
CA ALA A 84 4.57 7.23 -13.03
C ALA A 84 3.03 7.39 -13.11
N LEU A 85 2.29 6.55 -12.37
CA LEU A 85 0.84 6.70 -12.25
C LEU A 85 0.51 7.59 -11.04
N ASP A 86 0.99 7.19 -9.86
CA ASP A 86 0.73 7.86 -8.60
C ASP A 86 2.04 8.46 -8.05
N PRO A 87 2.22 9.78 -7.99
CA PRO A 87 1.29 10.84 -8.43
C PRO A 87 1.46 11.34 -9.86
N SER A 88 2.58 11.03 -10.52
CA SER A 88 3.13 11.87 -11.59
C SER A 88 2.27 11.96 -12.85
N SER A 89 1.25 11.12 -12.99
CA SER A 89 0.26 11.29 -14.08
C SER A 89 -0.60 12.55 -13.92
N GLY A 90 -0.70 13.11 -12.71
CA GLY A 90 -1.43 14.34 -12.41
C GLY A 90 -0.54 15.54 -12.02
N THR A 91 0.78 15.36 -11.94
CA THR A 91 1.76 16.44 -11.66
C THR A 91 2.18 17.13 -12.96
#